data_AF-I0A1D5-F1
#
_entry.id   AF-I0A1D5-F1
#
_cell.length_a   1.000
_cell.length_b   1.000
_cell.length_c   1.000
_cell.angle_alpha   90.00
_cell.angle_beta   90.00
_cell.angle_gamma   90.00
#
_symmetry.space_group_name_H-M   'P 1'
#
loop_
_entity.id
_entity.type
_entity.pdbx_description
1 polymer ?
#
loop_
_entity_poly.entity_id
_entity_poly.type
_entity_poly.pdbx_seq_one_letter_code
_entity_poly.pdbx_strand_id
1 'polypeptide(L)'
;MDEDAETYIELYGEYVSLKELTIASLISIAFAFLLYYFAPYIAMRSNPSLINALKITLGAIGASIGFLISIPITKVKRVIIEEN
;
A
#
# COMPACT_ATOMS: atom_id res chain seq x y z
N MET A 1 28.56 -4.73 -12.25
CA MET A 1 27.20 -4.16 -12.32
C MET A 1 26.71 -4.19 -10.89
N ASP A 2 26.71 -3.05 -10.21
CA ASP A 2 26.17 -2.93 -8.85
C ASP A 2 24.65 -3.09 -8.94
N GLU A 3 24.15 -4.31 -8.74
CA GLU A 3 22.73 -4.65 -8.76
C GLU A 3 21.99 -4.20 -7.47
N ASP A 4 22.71 -3.66 -6.48
CA ASP A 4 22.17 -3.30 -5.17
C ASP A 4 22.40 -1.82 -4.80
N ALA A 5 22.45 -0.91 -5.77
CA ALA A 5 22.39 0.53 -5.48
C ALA A 5 20.97 0.89 -5.01
N GLU A 6 20.72 0.70 -3.72
CA GLU A 6 19.46 1.02 -3.07
C GLU A 6 19.13 2.51 -3.29
N THR A 7 18.12 2.78 -4.11
CA THR A 7 17.73 4.14 -4.47
C THR A 7 16.86 4.71 -3.36
N TYR A 8 17.34 5.76 -2.70
CA TYR A 8 16.59 6.48 -1.67
C TYR A 8 15.95 7.73 -2.27
N ILE A 9 14.73 8.03 -1.86
CA ILE A 9 14.04 9.28 -2.18
C ILE A 9 13.75 10.06 -0.91
N GLU A 10 13.86 11.38 -0.98
CA GLU A 10 13.51 12.26 0.12
C GLU A 10 12.00 12.52 0.13
N LEU A 11 11.34 12.13 1.22
CA LEU A 11 9.92 12.30 1.46
C LEU A 11 9.75 12.98 2.82
N TYR A 12 9.24 14.22 2.83
CA TYR A 12 9.02 14.99 4.06
C TYR A 12 10.26 15.13 4.97
N GLY A 13 11.45 15.22 4.37
CA GLY A 13 12.72 15.30 5.10
C GLY A 13 13.24 13.96 5.64
N GLU A 14 12.59 12.84 5.29
CA GLU A 14 13.06 11.48 5.59
C GLU A 14 13.50 10.75 4.30
N TYR A 15 14.61 10.02 4.34
CA TYR A 15 15.06 9.18 3.24
C TYR A 15 14.35 7.83 3.26
N VAL A 16 13.58 7.54 2.22
CA VAL A 16 12.81 6.30 2.09
C VAL A 16 13.38 5.46 0.95
N SER A 17 13.58 4.16 1.19
CA SER A 17 14.01 3.22 0.16
C SER A 17 12.89 3.07 -0.89
N LEU A 18 13.19 3.38 -2.14
CA LEU A 18 12.23 3.30 -3.25
C LEU A 18 11.76 1.85 -3.48
N LYS A 19 12.63 0.88 -3.21
CA LYS A 19 12.30 -0.55 -3.27
C LYS A 19 11.24 -0.91 -2.23
N GLU A 20 11.44 -0.50 -0.98
CA GLU A 20 10.48 -0.78 0.10
C GLU A 20 9.15 -0.06 -0.12
N LEU A 21 9.18 1.20 -0.56
CA LEU A 21 7.98 1.97 -0.92
C LEU A 21 7.19 1.30 -2.05
N THR A 22 7.90 0.79 -3.07
CA THR A 22 7.27 0.07 -4.18
C THR A 22 6.61 -1.21 -3.68
N ILE A 23 7.28 -1.99 -2.83
CA ILE A 23 6.71 -3.20 -2.23
C ILE A 23 5.46 -2.87 -1.40
N ALA A 24 5.53 -1.83 -0.55
CA ALA A 24 4.40 -1.39 0.26
C ALA A 24 3.20 -0.95 -0.58
N SER A 25 3.47 -0.24 -1.68
CA SER A 25 2.46 0.18 -2.64
C SER A 25 1.83 -1.01 -3.34
N LEU A 26 2.63 -1.98 -3.78
CA LEU A 26 2.13 -3.20 -4.43
C LEU A 26 1.24 -4.04 -3.50
N ILE A 27 1.62 -4.19 -2.22
CA ILE A 27 0.80 -4.89 -1.23
C ILE A 27 -0.54 -4.17 -1.05
N SER A 28 -0.51 -2.84 -0.91
CA SER A 28 -1.72 -2.03 -0.75
C SER A 28 -2.65 -2.15 -1.97
N ILE A 29 -2.09 -2.06 -3.17
CA ILE A 29 -2.83 -2.23 -4.43
C ILE A 29 -3.43 -3.64 -4.52
N ALA A 30 -2.65 -4.68 -4.21
CA ALA A 30 -3.11 -6.06 -4.27
C ALA A 30 -4.32 -6.29 -3.35
N PHE A 31 -4.27 -5.82 -2.10
CA PHE A 31 -5.39 -5.94 -1.18
C PHE A 31 -6.60 -5.08 -1.59
N ALA A 32 -6.38 -3.88 -2.13
CA ALA A 32 -7.44 -3.04 -2.66
C ALA A 32 -8.22 -3.75 -3.77
N PHE A 33 -7.50 -4.32 -4.76
CA PHE A 33 -8.10 -5.07 -5.85
C PHE A 33 -8.80 -6.34 -5.35
N LEU A 34 -8.19 -7.07 -4.42
CA LEU A 34 -8.78 -8.29 -3.86
C LEU A 34 -10.15 -8.00 -3.25
N LEU A 35 -10.26 -6.99 -2.38
CA LEU A 35 -11.53 -6.63 -1.76
C LEU A 35 -12.51 -5.96 -2.73
N TYR A 36 -12.02 -5.18 -3.70
CA TYR A 36 -12.86 -4.61 -4.76
C TYR A 36 -13.55 -5.70 -5.60
N TYR A 37 -12.84 -6.76 -5.97
CA TYR A 37 -13.41 -7.89 -6.72
C TYR A 37 -14.24 -8.84 -5.84
N PHE A 38 -13.97 -8.91 -4.54
CA PHE A 38 -14.80 -9.66 -3.59
C PHE A 38 -16.13 -8.96 -3.24
N ALA A 39 -16.17 -7.62 -3.32
CA ALA A 39 -17.36 -6.82 -3.02
C ALA A 39 -18.67 -7.28 -3.67
N PRO A 40 -18.74 -7.61 -4.99
CA PRO A 40 -19.98 -8.08 -5.62
C PRO A 40 -20.52 -9.37 -4.99
N TYR A 41 -19.66 -10.29 -4.54
CA TYR A 41 -20.10 -11.53 -3.89
C TYR A 41 -20.79 -11.25 -2.54
N ILE A 42 -20.33 -10.24 -1.82
CA ILE A 42 -20.93 -9.79 -0.55
C ILE A 42 -22.24 -9.05 -0.84
N ALA A 43 -22.22 -8.10 -1.78
CA ALA A 43 -23.38 -7.29 -2.13
C ALA A 43 -24.54 -8.11 -2.73
N MET A 44 -24.26 -9.16 -3.51
CA MET A 44 -25.27 -10.08 -4.03
C MET A 44 -26.07 -10.79 -2.93
N ARG A 45 -25.49 -10.98 -1.73
CA ARG A 45 -26.21 -11.58 -0.59
C ARG A 45 -27.05 -10.60 0.21
N SER A 46 -26.83 -9.29 0.04
CA SER A 46 -27.50 -8.25 0.84
C SER A 46 -28.42 -7.37 0.00
N ASN A 47 -27.87 -6.62 -0.96
CA ASN A 47 -28.64 -5.77 -1.87
C ASN A 47 -27.82 -5.48 -3.14
N PRO A 48 -28.23 -5.99 -4.32
CA PRO A 48 -27.52 -5.78 -5.57
C PRO A 48 -27.37 -4.30 -5.97
N SER A 49 -28.28 -3.44 -5.51
CA SER A 49 -28.26 -2.00 -5.83
C SER A 49 -27.06 -1.28 -5.22
N LEU A 50 -26.43 -1.86 -4.19
CA LEU A 50 -25.30 -1.26 -3.47
C LEU A 50 -23.93 -1.74 -3.98
N ILE A 51 -23.86 -2.58 -5.02
CA ILE A 51 -22.60 -3.19 -5.49
C ILE A 51 -21.51 -2.14 -5.76
N ASN A 52 -21.85 -1.03 -6.44
CA ASN A 52 -20.86 -0.01 -6.81
C ASN A 52 -20.32 0.75 -5.59
N ALA A 53 -21.19 1.11 -4.64
CA ALA A 53 -20.76 1.74 -3.40
C ALA A 53 -19.89 0.79 -2.57
N LEU A 54 -20.29 -0.49 -2.47
CA LEU A 54 -19.57 -1.48 -1.68
C LEU A 54 -18.20 -1.80 -2.28
N LYS A 55 -18.07 -1.83 -3.62
CA LYS A 55 -16.80 -1.98 -4.32
C LYS A 55 -15.78 -0.92 -3.94
N ILE A 56 -16.18 0.35 -3.97
CA ILE A 56 -15.30 1.48 -3.64
C ILE A 56 -14.88 1.40 -2.18
N THR A 57 -15.85 1.22 -1.27
CA THR A 57 -15.59 1.15 0.17
C THR A 57 -14.68 -0.02 0.52
N LEU A 58 -14.96 -1.22 0.00
CA LEU A 58 -14.13 -2.41 0.26
C LEU A 58 -12.75 -2.28 -0.39
N GLY A 59 -12.63 -1.65 -1.55
CA GLY A 59 -11.34 -1.33 -2.15
C GLY A 59 -10.50 -0.41 -1.25
N ALA A 60 -11.10 0.65 -0.69
CA ALA A 60 -10.41 1.55 0.23
C ALA A 60 -10.02 0.86 1.55
N ILE A 61 -10.89 0.00 2.09
CA ILE A 61 -10.59 -0.85 3.25
C ILE A 61 -9.41 -1.78 2.92
N GLY A 62 -9.41 -2.38 1.73
CA GLY A 62 -8.35 -3.27 1.26
C GLY A 62 -7.01 -2.55 1.19
N ALA A 63 -6.98 -1.36 0.58
CA ALA A 63 -5.79 -0.53 0.54
C ALA A 63 -5.25 -0.22 1.95
N SER A 64 -6.14 0.11 2.89
CA SER A 64 -5.77 0.42 4.27
C SER A 64 -5.18 -0.78 5.01
N ILE A 65 -5.77 -1.97 4.83
CA ILE A 65 -5.25 -3.22 5.39
C ILE A 65 -3.89 -3.56 4.77
N GLY A 66 -3.75 -3.45 3.45
CA GLY A 66 -2.48 -3.70 2.77
C GLY A 66 -1.39 -2.73 3.21
N PHE A 67 -1.74 -1.46 3.47
CA PHE A 67 -0.81 -0.50 4.05
C PHE A 67 -0.37 -0.91 5.46
N LEU A 68 -1.30 -1.28 6.35
CA LEU A 68 -0.95 -1.75 7.70
C LEU A 68 -0.03 -2.98 7.70
N ILE A 69 -0.25 -3.92 6.77
CA ILE A 69 0.61 -5.11 6.59
C ILE A 69 1.98 -4.72 6.04
N SER A 70 2.06 -3.66 5.24
CA SER A 70 3.32 -3.19 4.68
C SER A 70 4.24 -2.50 5.69
N ILE A 71 3.70 -1.92 6.78
CA ILE A 71 4.46 -1.22 7.83
C ILE A 71 5.64 -2.03 8.38
N PRO A 72 5.50 -3.28 8.86
CA PRO A 72 6.64 -4.06 9.37
C PRO A 72 7.68 -4.40 8.29
N ILE A 73 7.32 -4.32 7.01
CA ILE A 73 8.19 -4.62 5.86
C ILE A 73 8.98 -3.37 5.43
N THR A 74 8.39 -2.18 5.60
CA THR A 74 9.03 -0.91 5.25
C THR A 74 9.82 -0.40 6.46
N LYS A 75 11.15 -0.53 6.43
CA LYS A 75 12.01 0.05 7.45
C LYS A 75 12.37 1.46 7.04
N VAL A 76 11.73 2.45 7.67
CA VAL A 76 12.16 3.85 7.53
C VAL A 76 13.58 3.98 8.08
N LYS A 77 14.58 3.95 7.19
CA LYS A 77 15.97 4.25 7.53
C LYS A 77 16.11 5.75 7.67
N ARG A 78 16.04 6.25 8.90
CA ARG A 78 16.49 7.62 9.19
C ARG A 78 18.00 7.70 9.00
N VAL A 79 18.43 8.23 7.87
CA VAL A 79 19.81 8.70 7.71
C VAL A 79 19.85 10.10 8.30
N ILE A 80 20.45 10.25 9.48
CA ILE A 80 20.74 11.58 10.04
C ILE A 80 21.92 12.10 9.23
N ILE A 81 21.68 13.06 8.33
CA ILE A 81 22.76 13.81 7.71
C ILE A 81 23.22 14.83 8.75
N GLU A 82 24.31 14.53 9.45
CA GLU A 82 25.01 15.54 10.24
C GLU A 82 25.68 16.51 9.27
N GLU A 83 25.08 17.71 9.08
CA GLU A 83 25.80 18.84 8.48
C GLU A 83 26.95 19.21 9.43
N ASN A 84 28.18 19.08 8.93
CA ASN A 84 29.42 19.45 9.62
C ASN A 84 30.08 20.61 8.89
#